data_AF-R5ZT23-F1
#
_entry.id   AF-R5ZT23-F1
#
_cell.length_a   1.000
_cell.length_b   1.000
_cell.length_c   1.000
_cell.angle_alpha   90.00
_cell.angle_beta   90.00
_cell.angle_gamma   90.00
#
_symmetry.space_group_name_H-M   'P 1'
#
loop_
_entity.id
_entity.type
_entity.pdbx_description
1 polymer ?
#
loop_
_entity_poly.entity_id
_entity_poly.type
_entity_poly.pdbx_seq_one_letter_code
_entity_poly.pdbx_strand_id
1 'polypeptide(L)'
;MFGIDTQDLQDLKIVDVKVGTGAEAKPGELVRVHYTGWLEDGTKFDSSVDRKEPFEFPLGAGYVIQGWDRGVAGMKVGGVRRLFIPSQLAYGDGGAGSVIPPNATLIFEIQLLGVKDNGKWQLEEDVITPVSAPDVK
;
A
#
# COMPACT_ATOMS: atom_id res chain seq x y z
N MET A 1 -2.91 17.08 -13.09
CA MET A 1 -2.64 16.13 -14.19
C MET A 1 -1.25 15.57 -13.95
N PHE A 2 -1.13 14.40 -13.34
CA PHE A 2 0.15 13.74 -13.10
C PHE A 2 0.32 12.70 -14.20
N GLY A 3 0.99 13.08 -15.30
CA GLY A 3 1.41 12.12 -16.32
C GLY A 3 2.55 11.29 -15.76
N ILE A 4 2.37 9.98 -15.68
CA ILE A 4 3.41 9.06 -15.23
C ILE A 4 3.88 8.33 -16.49
N ASP A 5 5.11 8.61 -16.92
CA ASP A 5 5.75 7.87 -18.02
C ASP A 5 6.05 6.45 -17.53
N THR A 6 5.75 5.45 -18.35
CA THR A 6 5.96 4.03 -18.04
C THR A 6 7.45 3.67 -17.92
N GLN A 7 8.36 4.52 -18.41
CA GLN A 7 9.80 4.35 -18.21
C GLN A 7 10.28 4.64 -16.77
N ASP A 8 9.50 5.37 -15.95
CA ASP A 8 9.85 5.68 -14.56
C ASP A 8 9.47 4.58 -13.55
N LEU A 9 8.83 3.49 -14.00
CA LEU A 9 8.32 2.43 -13.12
C LEU A 9 9.37 1.38 -12.71
N GLN A 10 10.66 1.59 -12.99
CA GLN A 10 11.72 0.69 -12.47
C GLN A 10 11.89 0.82 -10.95
N ASP A 11 11.47 1.96 -10.39
CA ASP A 11 11.57 2.25 -8.96
C ASP A 11 10.19 2.33 -8.30
N LEU A 12 10.17 2.10 -6.99
CA LEU A 12 8.98 2.33 -6.18
C LEU A 12 8.58 3.80 -6.23
N LYS A 13 7.39 4.10 -6.75
CA LYS A 13 6.83 5.45 -6.71
C LYS A 13 5.85 5.58 -5.56
N ILE A 14 6.04 6.65 -4.79
CA ILE A 14 5.22 6.97 -3.62
C ILE A 14 4.51 8.31 -3.84
N VAL A 15 3.21 8.35 -3.61
CA VAL A 15 2.40 9.57 -3.66
C VAL A 15 1.56 9.66 -2.40
N ASP A 16 1.80 10.66 -1.57
CA ASP A 16 0.91 10.96 -0.44
C ASP A 16 -0.38 11.62 -0.96
N VAL A 17 -1.49 10.87 -0.89
CA VAL A 17 -2.83 11.36 -1.24
C VAL A 17 -3.38 12.23 -0.10
N LYS A 18 -3.11 11.82 1.15
CA LYS A 18 -3.42 12.57 2.36
C LYS A 18 -2.31 12.34 3.38
N VAL A 19 -1.70 13.41 3.89
CA VAL A 19 -0.72 13.29 4.99
C VAL A 19 -1.47 13.17 6.31
N GLY A 20 -1.18 12.11 7.07
CA GLY A 20 -1.76 11.88 8.40
C GLY A 20 -1.17 12.80 9.46
N THR A 21 -1.84 12.87 10.61
CA THR A 21 -1.43 13.71 11.75
C THR A 21 -1.03 12.91 12.98
N GLY A 22 -1.32 11.61 13.02
CA GLY A 22 -0.98 10.75 14.14
C GLY A 22 0.48 10.28 14.13
N ALA A 23 0.75 9.21 14.89
CA ALA A 23 2.08 8.63 15.00
C ALA A 23 2.62 8.15 13.65
N GLU A 24 3.93 8.22 13.50
CA GLU A 24 4.64 7.80 12.29
C GLU A 24 4.97 6.30 12.36
N ALA A 25 4.68 5.57 11.29
CA ALA A 25 5.00 4.17 11.14
C ALA A 25 6.50 3.97 10.91
N LYS A 26 7.15 3.26 11.84
CA LYS A 26 8.59 2.98 11.81
C LYS A 26 8.87 1.49 11.63
N PRO A 27 9.96 1.12 10.93
CA PRO A 27 10.39 -0.27 10.87
C PRO A 27 10.54 -0.87 12.27
N GLY A 28 10.04 -2.10 12.45
CA GLY A 28 9.99 -2.80 13.73
C GLY A 28 8.67 -2.65 14.50
N GLU A 29 7.78 -1.75 14.10
CA GLU A 29 6.44 -1.62 14.68
C GLU A 29 5.43 -2.52 13.96
N LEU A 30 4.34 -2.86 14.65
CA LEU A 30 3.17 -3.46 13.99
C LEU A 30 2.29 -2.33 13.46
N VAL A 31 1.96 -2.38 12.18
CA VAL A 31 1.08 -1.38 11.53
C VAL A 31 -0.26 -2.01 11.21
N ARG A 32 -1.31 -1.19 11.22
CA ARG A 32 -2.67 -1.57 10.83
C ARG A 32 -3.14 -0.67 9.70
N VAL A 33 -3.57 -1.27 8.59
CA VAL A 33 -3.92 -0.53 7.38
C VAL A 33 -5.21 -1.02 6.74
N HIS A 34 -5.89 -0.09 6.07
CA HIS A 34 -6.78 -0.43 4.97
C HIS A 34 -6.03 -0.28 3.65
N TYR A 35 -6.36 -1.11 2.66
CA TYR A 35 -5.77 -1.02 1.34
C TYR A 35 -6.71 -1.52 0.25
N THR A 36 -6.45 -1.06 -0.96
CA THR A 36 -6.93 -1.65 -2.20
C THR A 36 -5.79 -1.73 -3.21
N GLY A 37 -5.72 -2.84 -3.95
CA GLY A 37 -4.72 -3.14 -4.96
C GLY A 37 -5.33 -3.31 -6.35
N TRP A 38 -4.70 -2.73 -7.36
CA TRP A 38 -5.08 -2.80 -8.77
C TRP A 38 -3.90 -3.12 -9.68
N LEU A 39 -4.20 -3.77 -10.80
CA LEU A 39 -3.31 -3.85 -11.95
C LEU A 39 -3.37 -2.53 -12.75
N GLU A 40 -2.41 -2.31 -13.64
CA GLU A 40 -2.32 -1.10 -14.48
C GLU A 40 -3.52 -0.91 -15.41
N ASP A 41 -4.21 -1.99 -15.76
CA ASP A 41 -5.45 -1.95 -16.55
C ASP A 41 -6.69 -1.54 -15.72
N GLY A 42 -6.51 -1.24 -14.43
CA GLY A 42 -7.57 -0.88 -13.50
C GLY A 42 -8.29 -2.07 -12.86
N THR A 43 -7.89 -3.31 -13.16
CA THR A 43 -8.46 -4.51 -12.54
C THR A 43 -8.10 -4.54 -11.06
N LYS A 44 -9.11 -4.42 -10.19
CA LYS A 44 -8.94 -4.59 -8.75
C LYS A 44 -8.69 -6.07 -8.44
N PHE A 45 -7.56 -6.38 -7.84
CA PHE A 45 -7.20 -7.76 -7.50
C PHE A 45 -7.38 -8.07 -6.01
N ASP A 46 -7.25 -7.07 -5.14
CA ASP A 46 -7.39 -7.26 -3.70
C ASP A 46 -7.85 -5.98 -2.98
N SER A 47 -8.61 -6.12 -1.90
CA SER A 47 -9.13 -5.01 -1.10
C SER A 47 -9.50 -5.46 0.31
N SER A 48 -8.85 -4.88 1.32
CA SER A 48 -9.22 -5.11 2.72
C SER A 48 -10.50 -4.36 3.10
N VAL A 49 -10.81 -3.28 2.38
CA VAL A 49 -12.07 -2.53 2.50
C VAL A 49 -13.27 -3.38 2.07
N ASP A 50 -13.14 -4.12 0.96
CA ASP A 50 -14.20 -5.00 0.46
C ASP A 50 -14.51 -6.13 1.46
N ARG A 51 -13.48 -6.61 2.15
CA ARG A 51 -13.60 -7.62 3.22
C ARG A 51 -14.05 -7.04 4.57
N LYS A 52 -14.02 -5.72 4.74
CA LYS A 52 -14.27 -5.02 6.02
C LYS A 52 -13.34 -5.49 7.15
N GLU A 53 -12.12 -5.87 6.81
CA GLU A 53 -11.14 -6.39 7.76
C GLU A 53 -9.79 -5.72 7.49
N PRO A 54 -9.30 -4.82 8.38
CA PRO A 54 -7.98 -4.23 8.25
C PRO A 54 -6.87 -5.28 8.26
N PHE A 55 -5.77 -4.96 7.59
CA PHE A 55 -4.61 -5.83 7.55
C PHE A 55 -3.53 -5.32 8.51
N GLU A 56 -2.97 -6.25 9.30
CA GLU A 56 -1.92 -5.97 10.27
C GLU A 56 -0.65 -6.73 9.89
N PHE A 57 0.49 -6.05 9.94
CA PHE A 57 1.78 -6.68 9.64
C PHE A 57 2.94 -5.96 10.33
N PRO A 58 4.05 -6.66 10.61
CA PRO A 58 5.28 -6.04 11.12
C PRO A 58 6.00 -5.30 10.00
N LEU A 59 6.15 -3.98 10.15
CA LEU A 59 6.76 -3.14 9.13
C LEU A 59 8.28 -3.36 9.04
N GLY A 60 8.79 -3.58 7.83
CA GLY A 60 10.24 -3.71 7.58
C GLY A 60 10.82 -5.08 7.96
N ALA A 61 9.97 -6.07 8.20
CA ALA A 61 10.38 -7.43 8.56
C ALA A 61 10.42 -8.39 7.36
N GLY A 62 10.13 -7.93 6.14
CA GLY A 62 10.00 -8.78 4.96
C GLY A 62 8.75 -9.66 4.96
N TYR A 63 7.73 -9.29 5.76
CA TYR A 63 6.47 -10.03 5.87
C TYR A 63 5.54 -9.78 4.66
N VAL A 64 5.69 -8.63 4.02
CA VAL A 64 4.98 -8.20 2.83
C VAL A 64 5.97 -7.99 1.68
N ILE A 65 5.46 -7.77 0.46
CA ILE A 65 6.31 -7.42 -0.69
C ILE A 65 7.19 -6.20 -0.40
N GLN A 66 8.38 -6.14 -0.98
CA GLN A 66 9.37 -5.10 -0.67
C GLN A 66 8.84 -3.68 -0.91
N GLY A 67 7.98 -3.50 -1.92
CA GLY A 67 7.35 -2.21 -2.18
C GLY A 67 6.46 -1.70 -1.04
N TRP A 68 5.82 -2.60 -0.30
CA TRP A 68 5.03 -2.24 0.89
C TRP A 68 5.93 -1.89 2.07
N ASP A 69 6.94 -2.72 2.35
CA ASP A 69 7.87 -2.47 3.45
C ASP A 69 8.57 -1.10 3.30
N ARG A 70 8.95 -0.74 2.07
CA ARG A 70 9.55 0.57 1.76
C ARG A 70 8.51 1.68 1.70
N GLY A 71 7.33 1.41 1.12
CA GLY A 71 6.32 2.42 0.84
C GLY A 71 5.52 2.89 2.06
N VAL A 72 5.29 2.00 3.03
CA VAL A 72 4.51 2.32 4.25
C VAL A 72 5.37 3.02 5.31
N ALA A 73 6.68 2.81 5.30
CA ALA A 73 7.60 3.50 6.20
C ALA A 73 7.46 5.03 6.10
N GLY A 74 7.41 5.70 7.25
CA GLY A 74 7.25 7.16 7.35
C GLY A 74 5.83 7.66 7.09
N MET A 75 4.85 6.80 6.83
CA MET A 75 3.44 7.21 6.84
C MET A 75 3.02 7.63 8.26
N LYS A 76 2.12 8.61 8.35
CA LYS A 76 1.48 8.99 9.62
C LYS A 76 0.06 8.45 9.70
N VAL A 77 -0.34 8.02 10.90
CA VAL A 77 -1.70 7.54 11.18
C VAL A 77 -2.74 8.58 10.72
N GLY A 78 -3.79 8.10 10.05
CA GLY A 78 -4.81 8.90 9.36
C GLY A 78 -4.44 9.34 7.94
N GLY A 79 -3.23 9.00 7.48
CA GLY A 79 -2.72 9.29 6.15
C GLY A 79 -3.12 8.24 5.11
N VAL A 80 -3.18 8.66 3.85
CA VAL A 80 -3.45 7.83 2.68
C VAL A 80 -2.29 8.01 1.69
N ARG A 81 -1.70 6.90 1.26
CA ARG A 81 -0.56 6.86 0.35
C ARG A 81 -0.85 5.92 -0.79
N ARG A 82 -0.47 6.33 -1.99
CA ARG A 82 -0.52 5.51 -3.20
C ARG A 82 0.88 5.06 -3.56
N LEU A 83 1.02 3.76 -3.79
CA LEU A 83 2.26 3.11 -4.20
C LEU A 83 2.10 2.56 -5.60
N PHE A 84 3.07 2.82 -6.46
CA PHE A 84 3.23 2.12 -7.74
C PHE A 84 4.47 1.26 -7.60
N ILE A 85 4.25 -0.05 -7.58
CA ILE A 85 5.24 -1.02 -7.19
C ILE A 85 5.63 -1.83 -8.43
N PRO A 86 6.85 -1.67 -8.96
CA PRO A 86 7.34 -2.54 -10.02
C PRO A 86 7.28 -4.00 -9.61
N SER A 87 7.15 -4.88 -10.60
CA SER A 87 7.17 -6.33 -10.40
C SER A 87 8.38 -6.80 -9.55
N GLN A 88 9.56 -6.22 -9.77
CA GLN A 88 10.80 -6.54 -9.05
C GLN A 88 10.72 -6.27 -7.53
N LEU A 89 9.85 -5.34 -7.10
CA LEU A 89 9.55 -5.04 -5.70
C LEU A 89 8.23 -5.66 -5.23
N ALA A 90 7.58 -6.44 -6.10
CA ALA A 90 6.34 -7.17 -5.89
C ALA A 90 6.56 -8.69 -6.12
N TYR A 91 5.92 -9.27 -7.14
CA TYR A 91 5.91 -10.72 -7.40
C TYR A 91 6.78 -11.17 -8.60
N GLY A 92 7.62 -10.27 -9.13
CA GLY A 92 8.59 -10.57 -10.17
C GLY A 92 7.99 -11.14 -11.46
N ASP A 93 8.78 -11.98 -12.14
CA ASP A 93 8.42 -12.71 -13.34
C ASP A 93 7.52 -13.94 -13.07
N GLY A 94 7.41 -14.37 -11.82
CA GLY A 94 6.53 -15.46 -11.41
C GLY A 94 5.06 -15.06 -11.27
N GLY A 95 4.77 -13.80 -10.97
CA GLY A 95 3.41 -13.35 -10.64
C GLY A 95 2.88 -14.01 -9.35
N ALA A 96 1.56 -13.96 -9.14
CA ALA A 96 0.92 -14.62 -8.00
C ALA A 96 -0.40 -15.30 -8.40
N GLY A 97 -0.35 -16.64 -8.44
CA GLY A 97 -1.50 -17.46 -8.79
C GLY A 97 -2.06 -17.12 -10.18
N SER A 98 -3.39 -17.06 -10.27
CA SER A 98 -4.10 -16.65 -11.50
C SER A 98 -4.53 -15.18 -11.50
N VAL A 99 -4.16 -14.42 -10.47
CA VAL A 99 -4.70 -13.08 -10.22
C VAL A 99 -3.69 -12.00 -10.60
N ILE A 100 -2.41 -12.22 -10.29
CA ILE A 100 -1.34 -11.27 -10.61
C ILE A 100 -0.46 -11.89 -11.70
N PRO A 101 -0.44 -11.31 -12.93
CA PRO A 101 0.37 -11.86 -14.00
C PRO A 101 1.87 -11.62 -13.77
N PRO A 102 2.74 -12.40 -14.46
CA PRO A 102 4.18 -12.13 -14.56
C PRO A 102 4.49 -10.68 -14.90
N ASN A 103 5.52 -10.12 -14.26
CA ASN A 103 6.04 -8.78 -14.52
C ASN A 103 5.03 -7.64 -14.34
N ALA A 104 3.93 -7.88 -13.61
CA ALA A 104 2.93 -6.86 -13.34
C ALA A 104 3.44 -5.77 -12.39
N THR A 105 3.22 -4.51 -12.77
CA THR A 105 3.26 -3.39 -11.82
C THR A 105 1.97 -3.42 -11.00
N LEU A 106 2.11 -3.24 -9.69
CA LEU A 106 0.97 -3.18 -8.78
C LEU A 106 0.74 -1.76 -8.29
N ILE A 107 -0.51 -1.35 -8.25
CA ILE A 107 -0.91 -0.06 -7.73
C ILE A 107 -1.67 -0.29 -6.45
N PHE A 108 -1.20 0.28 -5.35
CA PHE A 108 -1.87 0.18 -4.07
C PHE A 108 -2.24 1.56 -3.57
N GLU A 109 -3.45 1.69 -3.02
CA GLU A 109 -3.78 2.80 -2.13
C GLU A 109 -3.93 2.25 -0.73
N ILE A 110 -3.18 2.84 0.20
CA ILE A 110 -3.03 2.36 1.58
C ILE A 110 -3.41 3.51 2.51
N GLN A 111 -4.31 3.23 3.44
CA GLN A 111 -4.66 4.10 4.55
C GLN A 111 -4.05 3.53 5.83
N LEU A 112 -3.20 4.32 6.50
CA LEU A 112 -2.63 3.93 7.78
C LEU A 112 -3.63 4.22 8.90
N LEU A 113 -4.22 3.17 9.47
CA LEU A 113 -5.18 3.26 10.57
C LEU A 113 -4.49 3.35 11.92
N GLY A 114 -3.31 2.74 12.07
CA GLY A 114 -2.62 2.77 13.34
C GLY A 114 -1.25 2.12 13.36
N VAL A 115 -0.53 2.41 14.42
CA VAL A 115 0.78 1.82 14.74
C VAL A 115 0.75 1.30 16.17
N LYS A 116 1.46 0.20 16.42
CA LYS A 116 1.59 -0.40 17.74
C LYS A 116 2.97 -0.09 18.30
N ASP A 117 3.01 0.78 19.31
CA ASP A 117 4.22 1.14 20.04
C ASP A 117 4.13 0.58 21.47
N ASN A 118 5.17 -0.13 21.90
CA ASN A 118 5.28 -0.72 23.24
C ASN A 118 4.03 -1.52 23.69
N GLY A 119 3.44 -2.27 22.75
CA GLY A 119 2.26 -3.09 23.00
C GLY A 119 0.92 -2.32 23.00
N LYS A 120 0.94 -0.99 22.84
CA LYS A 120 -0.25 -0.14 22.79
C LYS A 120 -0.51 0.35 21.37
N TRP A 121 -1.77 0.28 20.95
CA TRP A 121 -2.19 0.81 19.67
C TRP A 121 -2.46 2.31 19.73
N GLN A 122 -1.97 3.01 18.71
CA GLN A 122 -2.35 4.39 18.41
C GLN A 122 -3.16 4.33 17.11
N LEU A 123 -4.48 4.32 17.24
CA LEU A 123 -5.41 4.19 16.13
C LEU A 123 -6.06 5.53 15.81
N GLU A 124 -6.33 5.76 14.53
CA GLU A 124 -7.37 6.68 14.05
C GLU A 124 -8.71 5.92 14.01
N GLU A 125 -9.82 6.65 13.91
CA GLU A 125 -11.11 6.05 13.58
C GLU A 125 -11.02 5.22 12.30
N ASP A 126 -11.65 4.04 12.32
CA ASP A 126 -11.72 3.13 11.19
C ASP A 126 -12.71 3.67 10.14
N VAL A 127 -12.26 4.67 9.39
CA VAL A 127 -13.02 5.29 8.32
C VAL A 127 -12.76 4.52 7.03
N ILE A 128 -13.66 3.58 6.73
CA ILE A 128 -13.66 2.85 5.47
C ILE A 128 -13.97 3.81 4.33
N THR A 129 -12.95 4.14 3.54
CA THR A 129 -13.10 5.01 2.37
C THR A 129 -13.11 4.15 1.11
N PRO A 130 -14.23 4.11 0.36
CA PRO A 130 -14.23 3.48 -0.95
C PRO A 130 -13.28 4.21 -1.89
N VAL A 131 -12.38 3.48 -2.51
CA VAL A 131 -11.36 4.01 -3.41
C VAL A 131 -11.55 3.37 -4.78
N SER A 132 -11.48 4.19 -5.83
CA SER A 132 -11.58 3.73 -7.22
C SER A 132 -10.19 3.55 -7.81
N ALA A 133 -10.08 2.72 -8.85
CA ALA A 133 -8.83 2.55 -9.58
C ALA A 133 -8.31 3.93 -10.03
N PRO A 134 -7.00 4.21 -9.87
CA PRO A 134 -6.44 5.46 -10.33
C PRO A 134 -6.38 5.49 -11.86
N ASP A 135 -6.67 6.66 -12.45
CA ASP A 135 -6.44 6.90 -13.87
C ASP A 135 -4.93 6.86 -14.16
N VAL A 136 -4.44 5.72 -14.63
CA VAL A 136 -3.09 5.58 -15.19
C VAL A 136 -3.20 5.86 -16.68
N LYS A 137 -2.58 6.96 -17.13
CA LYS A 137 -2.50 7.34 -18.55
C LYS A 137 -1.12 7.09 -19.09
#